data_AF-A0A424HCM2-F1
#
_entry.id   AF-A0A424HCM2-F1
#
_cell.length_a   1.000
_cell.length_b   1.000
_cell.length_c   1.000
_cell.angle_alpha   90.00
_cell.angle_beta   90.00
_cell.angle_gamma   90.00
#
_symmetry.space_group_name_H-M   'P 1'
#
loop_
_entity.id
_entity.type
_entity.pdbx_description
1 polymer ?
#
loop_
_entity_poly.entity_id
_entity_poly.type
_entity_poly.pdbx_seq_one_letter_code
_entity_poly.pdbx_strand_id
1 'polypeptide(L)'
;MRRPTALIPALTLLLSLTGGVLPAAADSTKAWCSLFSAKDSSGALPEPVRCTFSQRQGNVIVSMPKRQFDFPAKEQGKTYQRDNHSAGIGFSKEGEFTLVVFWQDPRLQ
;
A
#
# COMPACT_ATOMS: atom_id res chain seq x y z
N MET A 1 6.78 -3.15 72.45
CA MET A 1 5.53 -2.84 71.72
C MET A 1 5.61 -3.49 70.35
N ARG A 2 4.77 -4.50 70.07
CA ARG A 2 4.77 -5.29 68.82
C ARG A 2 3.67 -4.76 67.88
N ARG A 3 4.01 -4.41 66.64
CA ARG A 3 3.05 -4.01 65.59
C ARG A 3 2.53 -5.27 64.87
N PRO A 4 1.22 -5.39 64.60
CA PRO A 4 0.70 -6.51 63.82
C PRO A 4 0.90 -6.27 62.32
N THR A 5 1.44 -7.28 61.65
CA THR A 5 1.60 -7.36 60.19
C THR A 5 0.24 -7.63 59.54
N ALA A 6 -0.23 -6.70 58.71
CA ALA A 6 -1.41 -6.91 57.86
C ALA A 6 -0.99 -7.62 56.57
N LEU A 7 -1.52 -8.84 56.35
CA LEU A 7 -1.40 -9.57 55.08
C LEU A 7 -2.36 -8.96 54.06
N ILE A 8 -1.84 -8.53 52.91
CA ILE A 8 -2.61 -8.10 51.73
C ILE A 8 -2.64 -9.30 50.76
N PRO A 9 -3.81 -9.82 50.34
CA PRO A 9 -3.85 -10.87 49.35
C PRO A 9 -3.63 -10.28 47.95
N ALA A 10 -2.62 -10.78 47.24
CA ALA A 10 -2.36 -10.44 45.85
C ALA A 10 -3.32 -11.24 44.94
N LEU A 11 -4.26 -10.54 44.29
CA LEU A 11 -5.17 -11.08 43.30
C LEU A 11 -4.46 -11.07 41.93
N THR A 12 -3.88 -12.19 41.52
CA THR A 12 -3.21 -12.34 40.21
C THR A 12 -4.24 -12.59 39.11
N LEU A 13 -4.45 -11.58 38.27
CA LEU A 13 -5.31 -11.60 37.10
C LEU A 13 -4.66 -12.44 35.98
N LEU A 14 -5.20 -13.62 35.69
CA LEU A 14 -4.81 -14.45 34.54
C LEU A 14 -5.40 -13.85 33.25
N LEU A 15 -4.56 -13.15 32.48
CA LEU A 15 -4.92 -12.59 31.18
C LEU A 15 -4.67 -13.66 30.09
N SER A 16 -5.73 -14.35 29.66
CA SER A 16 -5.66 -15.31 28.56
C SER A 16 -5.55 -14.58 27.22
N LEU A 17 -4.36 -14.55 26.61
CA LEU A 17 -4.17 -14.06 25.25
C LEU A 17 -4.65 -15.11 24.23
N THR A 18 -5.91 -15.04 23.81
CA THR A 18 -6.38 -15.70 22.59
C THR A 18 -6.00 -14.84 21.38
N GLY A 19 -4.72 -14.92 20.99
CA GLY A 19 -4.20 -14.27 19.79
C GLY A 19 -4.74 -14.94 18.52
N GLY A 20 -5.93 -14.53 18.08
CA GLY A 20 -6.40 -14.79 16.72
C GLY A 20 -5.52 -14.01 15.74
N VAL A 21 -4.62 -14.71 15.03
CA VAL A 21 -3.91 -14.14 13.89
C VAL A 21 -4.94 -13.95 12.78
N LEU A 22 -5.61 -12.79 12.76
CA LEU A 22 -6.29 -12.34 11.57
C LEU A 22 -5.23 -12.23 10.47
N PRO A 23 -5.45 -12.78 9.26
CA PRO A 23 -4.55 -12.52 8.15
C PRO A 23 -4.48 -11.01 7.97
N ALA A 24 -3.27 -10.45 8.11
CA ALA A 24 -3.04 -9.04 7.86
C ALA A 24 -3.41 -8.78 6.39
N ALA A 25 -4.62 -8.27 6.16
CA ALA A 25 -5.02 -7.71 4.89
C ALA A 25 -4.04 -6.58 4.62
N ALA A 26 -3.05 -6.82 3.76
CA ALA A 26 -2.28 -5.73 3.19
C ALA A 26 -3.28 -4.73 2.61
N ASP A 27 -3.10 -3.43 2.88
CA ASP A 27 -3.99 -2.38 2.40
C ASP A 27 -4.06 -2.48 0.88
N SER A 28 -5.14 -3.09 0.40
CA SER A 28 -5.37 -3.37 -0.99
C SER A 28 -6.72 -2.81 -1.38
N THR A 29 -6.77 -2.16 -2.53
CA THR A 29 -7.96 -1.49 -3.03
C THR A 29 -8.10 -1.65 -4.53
N LYS A 30 -9.34 -1.57 -5.01
CA LYS A 30 -9.63 -1.52 -6.44
C LYS A 30 -9.44 -0.08 -6.91
N ALA A 31 -8.78 0.06 -8.05
CA ALA A 31 -8.41 1.33 -8.62
C ALA A 31 -8.54 1.30 -10.15
N TRP A 32 -8.19 2.42 -10.78
CA TRP A 32 -7.96 2.51 -12.21
C TRP A 32 -6.48 2.77 -12.47
N CYS A 33 -5.93 2.18 -13.53
CA CYS A 33 -4.52 2.30 -13.85
C CYS A 33 -4.34 2.68 -15.31
N SER A 34 -3.44 3.63 -15.57
CA SER A 34 -2.96 3.98 -16.92
C SER A 34 -1.45 3.84 -16.98
N LEU A 35 -0.96 3.22 -18.05
CA LEU A 35 0.46 2.97 -18.28
C LEU A 35 0.94 3.84 -19.44
N PHE A 36 1.70 4.88 -19.13
CA PHE A 36 2.35 5.75 -20.08
C PHE A 36 3.68 5.12 -20.49
N SER A 37 3.87 4.84 -21.77
CA SER A 37 5.17 4.40 -22.28
C SER A 37 6.05 5.62 -22.53
N ALA A 38 7.35 5.54 -22.20
CA ALA A 38 8.30 6.60 -22.55
C ALA A 38 8.40 6.88 -24.06
N LYS A 39 7.96 5.93 -24.91
CA LYS A 39 7.91 6.10 -26.37
C LYS A 39 6.67 6.84 -26.86
N ASP A 40 5.66 6.99 -26.03
CA ASP A 40 4.43 7.69 -26.37
C ASP A 40 4.54 9.15 -25.90
N SER A 41 4.73 10.05 -26.85
CA SER A 41 4.87 11.49 -26.60
C SER A 41 3.58 12.27 -26.81
N SER A 42 2.44 11.59 -26.99
CA SER A 42 1.16 12.25 -27.29
C SER A 42 0.65 13.14 -26.15
N GLY A 43 1.10 12.90 -24.92
CA GLY A 43 0.59 13.57 -23.71
C GLY A 43 -0.86 13.20 -23.38
N ALA A 44 -1.51 12.39 -24.20
CA ALA A 44 -2.85 11.90 -23.95
C ALA A 44 -2.84 10.84 -22.85
N LEU A 45 -3.91 10.77 -22.05
CA LEU A 45 -4.10 9.72 -21.06
C LEU A 45 -4.30 8.37 -21.77
N PRO A 46 -3.41 7.37 -21.56
CA PRO A 46 -3.63 6.02 -22.06
C PRO A 46 -4.88 5.42 -21.44
N GLU A 47 -5.55 4.55 -22.20
CA GLU A 47 -6.81 3.93 -21.79
C GLU A 47 -6.74 3.37 -20.36
N PRO A 48 -7.51 3.94 -19.42
CA PRO A 48 -7.53 3.48 -18.04
C PRO A 48 -8.19 2.11 -17.94
N VAL A 49 -7.56 1.20 -17.18
CA VAL A 49 -8.11 -0.13 -16.92
C VAL A 49 -8.29 -0.36 -15.42
N ARG A 50 -9.26 -1.20 -15.06
CA ARG A 50 -9.43 -1.64 -13.67
C ARG A 50 -8.19 -2.40 -13.20
N CYS A 51 -7.71 -2.07 -12.01
CA CYS A 51 -6.55 -2.70 -11.40
C CYS A 51 -6.74 -2.88 -9.89
N THR A 52 -5.79 -3.58 -9.27
CA THR A 52 -5.68 -3.69 -7.81
C THR A 52 -4.36 -3.07 -7.37
N PHE A 53 -4.42 -2.14 -6.44
CA PHE A 53 -3.27 -1.60 -5.74
C PHE A 53 -3.15 -2.31 -4.39
N SER A 54 -1.93 -2.69 -3.99
CA SER A 54 -1.65 -3.26 -2.67
C SER A 54 -0.38 -2.66 -2.11
N GLN A 55 -0.38 -2.26 -0.84
CA GLN A 55 0.79 -1.74 -0.15
C GLN A 55 1.03 -2.45 1.18
N ARG A 56 2.30 -2.78 1.44
CA ARG A 56 2.75 -3.29 2.74
C ARG A 56 4.16 -2.81 3.06
N GLN A 57 4.32 -2.10 4.18
CA GLN A 57 5.61 -1.59 4.66
C GLN A 57 6.36 -0.82 3.55
N GLY A 58 5.63 0.03 2.81
CA GLY A 58 6.16 0.81 1.68
C GLY A 58 6.32 0.06 0.37
N ASN A 59 6.36 -1.28 0.37
CA ASN A 59 6.37 -2.07 -0.87
C ASN A 59 4.99 -2.01 -1.52
N VAL A 60 4.96 -1.77 -2.83
CA VAL A 60 3.72 -1.71 -3.60
C VAL A 60 3.71 -2.79 -4.66
N ILE A 61 2.54 -3.40 -4.85
CA ILE A 61 2.21 -4.24 -5.99
C ILE A 61 1.00 -3.63 -6.68
N VAL A 62 1.10 -3.43 -8.00
CA VAL A 62 -0.02 -3.03 -8.85
C VAL A 62 -0.33 -4.15 -9.84
N SER A 63 -1.49 -4.77 -9.69
CA SER A 63 -1.95 -5.85 -10.55
C SER A 63 -2.99 -5.32 -11.54
N MET A 64 -2.62 -5.30 -12.82
CA MET A 64 -3.48 -5.03 -13.97
C MET A 64 -3.91 -6.36 -14.62
N PRO A 65 -4.92 -6.39 -15.50
CA PRO A 65 -5.49 -7.65 -16.02
C PRO A 65 -4.49 -8.60 -16.69
N LYS A 66 -3.39 -8.09 -17.25
CA LYS A 66 -2.38 -8.90 -17.98
C LYS A 66 -0.95 -8.73 -17.45
N ARG A 67 -0.74 -7.87 -16.44
CA ARG A 67 0.59 -7.46 -15.98
C ARG A 67 0.57 -7.14 -14.49
N GLN A 68 1.66 -7.42 -13.82
CA GLN A 68 1.92 -6.98 -12.46
C GLN A 68 3.16 -6.08 -12.46
N PHE A 69 3.13 -5.06 -11.61
CA PHE A 69 4.24 -4.16 -11.39
C PHE A 69 4.57 -4.15 -9.90
N ASP A 70 5.83 -4.45 -9.59
CA ASP A 70 6.34 -4.44 -8.22
C ASP A 70 7.23 -3.20 -8.02
N PHE A 71 6.98 -2.49 -6.92
CA PHE A 71 7.71 -1.29 -6.52
C PHE A 71 8.22 -1.49 -5.09
N PRO A 72 9.37 -2.17 -4.92
CA PRO A 72 9.96 -2.37 -3.60
C PRO A 72 10.36 -1.03 -2.98
N ALA A 73 10.13 -0.86 -1.68
CA ALA A 73 10.45 0.40 -1.00
C ALA A 73 11.93 0.77 -1.12
N LYS A 74 12.83 -0.23 -1.04
CA LYS A 74 14.28 -0.07 -1.12
C LYS A 74 14.82 0.44 -2.47
N GLU A 75 13.98 0.41 -3.50
CA GLU A 75 14.33 0.79 -4.87
C GLU A 75 13.79 2.18 -5.26
N GLN A 76 12.98 2.81 -4.40
CA GLN A 76 12.53 4.19 -4.58
C GLN A 76 13.73 5.14 -4.59
N GLY A 77 13.76 6.04 -5.58
CA GLY A 77 14.88 6.96 -5.81
C GLY A 77 16.09 6.33 -6.52
N LYS A 78 16.05 5.02 -6.81
CA LYS A 78 17.12 4.30 -7.53
C LYS A 78 16.68 3.83 -8.90
N THR A 79 15.61 3.04 -8.95
CA THR A 79 15.10 2.45 -10.19
C THR A 79 13.73 2.99 -10.57
N TYR A 80 13.03 3.64 -9.63
CA TYR A 80 11.80 4.34 -9.90
C TYR A 80 11.61 5.51 -8.94
N GLN A 81 10.80 6.48 -9.37
CA GLN A 81 10.27 7.54 -8.50
C GLN A 81 8.81 7.28 -8.18
N ARG A 82 8.41 7.66 -6.97
CA ARG A 82 7.04 7.61 -6.50
C ARG A 82 6.53 9.02 -6.25
N ASP A 83 5.34 9.31 -6.74
CA ASP A 83 4.67 10.58 -6.52
C ASP A 83 3.25 10.34 -5.99
N ASN A 84 2.92 10.89 -4.82
CA ASN A 84 1.65 10.64 -4.13
C ASN A 84 0.75 11.86 -4.24
N HIS A 85 -0.50 11.65 -4.65
CA HIS A 85 -1.51 12.68 -4.81
C HIS A 85 -2.82 12.28 -4.13
N SER A 86 -3.67 13.26 -3.83
CA SER A 86 -5.00 12.98 -3.28
C SER A 86 -5.88 12.17 -4.25
N ALA A 87 -5.69 12.33 -5.56
CA ALA A 87 -6.44 11.63 -6.61
C ALA A 87 -5.84 10.26 -6.99
N GLY A 88 -4.59 9.98 -6.60
CA GLY A 88 -3.88 8.80 -7.08
C GLY A 88 -2.41 8.73 -6.67
N ILE A 89 -1.68 7.77 -7.24
CA ILE A 89 -0.25 7.57 -7.01
C ILE A 89 0.45 7.21 -8.33
N GLY A 90 1.58 7.86 -8.60
CA GLY A 90 2.40 7.65 -9.78
C GLY A 90 3.70 6.90 -9.46
N PHE A 91 4.11 6.03 -10.38
CA PHE A 91 5.37 5.32 -10.36
C PHE A 91 6.08 5.47 -11.70
N SER A 92 7.23 6.15 -11.71
CA SER A 92 7.98 6.44 -12.93
C SER A 92 9.30 5.69 -12.95
N LYS A 93 9.51 4.83 -13.96
CA LYS A 93 10.81 4.26 -14.30
C LYS A 93 11.39 5.02 -15.49
N GLU A 94 12.48 5.73 -15.26
CA GLU A 94 13.10 6.61 -16.25
C GLU A 94 13.45 5.86 -17.54
N GLY A 95 13.08 6.42 -18.69
CA GLY A 95 13.30 5.83 -20.01
C GLY A 95 12.40 4.63 -20.36
N GLU A 96 11.58 4.14 -19.44
CA GLU A 96 10.72 2.97 -19.66
C GLU A 96 9.23 3.33 -19.68
N PHE A 97 8.68 3.70 -18.52
CA PHE A 97 7.25 3.96 -18.36
C PHE A 97 6.93 4.76 -17.09
N THR A 98 5.75 5.36 -17.08
CA THR A 98 5.08 5.84 -15.88
C THR A 98 3.76 5.11 -15.71
N LEU A 99 3.56 4.47 -14.56
CA LEU A 99 2.31 3.85 -14.15
C LEU A 99 1.59 4.79 -13.18
N VAL A 100 0.38 5.19 -13.51
CA VAL A 100 -0.46 6.01 -12.63
C VAL A 100 -1.65 5.18 -12.17
N VAL A 101 -1.89 5.21 -10.85
CA VAL A 101 -3.04 4.57 -10.19
C VAL A 101 -3.97 5.69 -9.73
N PHE A 102 -5.23 5.65 -10.15
CA PHE A 102 -6.29 6.59 -9.80
C PHE A 102 -7.29 5.92 -8.85
N TRP A 103 -7.73 6.64 -7.82
CA TRP A 103 -8.71 6.11 -6.85
C TRP A 103 -10.13 6.06 -7.41
N GLN A 104 -10.42 6.86 -8.44
CA GLN A 104 -11.67 6.88 -9.19
C GLN A 104 -11.37 6.77 -10.70
N ASP A 105 -12.40 6.58 -11.53
CA ASP A 105 -12.21 6.53 -12.99
C ASP A 105 -11.80 7.93 -13.48
N PRO A 106 -10.58 8.10 -14.04
CA PRO A 106 -10.10 9.41 -14.47
C PRO A 106 -10.84 9.96 -15.70
N ARG A 107 -11.73 9.17 -16.34
CA ARG A 107 -12.56 9.62 -17.47
C ARG A 107 -13.85 10.31 -17.02
N LEU A 108 -14.18 10.24 -15.73
CA LEU A 108 -15.41 10.79 -15.15
C LEU A 108 -15.15 12.04 -14.29
N GLN A 109 -13.91 12.54 -14.30
CA GLN A 109 -13.48 13.74 -13.57
C GLN A 109 -13.32 14.89 -14.54
#